data_AF-Q8I751-F1
#
_entry.id   AF-Q8I751-F1
#
_cell.length_a   1.000
_cell.length_b   1.000
_cell.length_c   1.000
_cell.angle_alpha   90.00
_cell.angle_beta   90.00
_cell.angle_gamma   90.00
#
_symmetry.space_group_name_H-M   'P 1'
#
loop_
_entity.id
_entity.type
_entity.pdbx_description
1 polymer ?
#
loop_
_entity_poly.entity_id
_entity_poly.type
_entity_poly.pdbx_seq_one_letter_code
_entity_poly.pdbx_strand_id
1 'polypeptide(L)'
;LNTLKELLESLKNQKKNIEDRKKELDEVNSKIEQIERDVNQSKKNYEIGIVEKINEIAEANKKRIESTKELIQPTIQNLISSFNANDLEDINTNENLGKYNTEMDNIYKEFIKSYNLITNYLKAVSKESITYDQIKNKRISTQEELLKNIEHGNKAKSYLDYVKENEFDRIVTHFKNKLNTVNDKFKVEYLKANEGFDNISKSINNVKNSTDENSLLNILNQTKQMYENIVSKTYNSYKYEAENIFINIPKLANSLNIQIKNSSGIDLFKNMNIAILPYLDSQKKDTLTFIPSPQKTSETYTKISDSYNTLLDILKKSQELQKKEQQTLNLILENQRLYEKVQATNELKGTLS
;
A
#
# COMPACT_ATOMS: atom_id res chain seq x y z
N LEU A 1 -47.54 -90.28 51.98
CA LEU A 1 -48.44 -89.37 51.23
C LEU A 1 -48.13 -87.89 51.48
N ASN A 2 -48.00 -87.43 52.74
CA ASN A 2 -47.67 -86.02 53.05
C ASN A 2 -46.34 -85.55 52.44
N THR A 3 -45.26 -86.32 52.61
CA THR A 3 -43.92 -86.01 52.07
C THR A 3 -43.90 -85.87 50.55
N LEU A 4 -44.72 -86.63 49.84
CA LEU A 4 -44.81 -86.58 48.38
C LEU A 4 -45.55 -85.32 47.91
N LYS A 5 -46.54 -84.87 48.70
CA LYS A 5 -47.32 -83.65 48.46
C LYS A 5 -46.46 -82.40 48.67
N GLU A 6 -45.69 -82.36 49.74
CA GLU A 6 -44.74 -81.28 50.04
C GLU A 6 -43.64 -81.17 48.97
N LEU A 7 -43.10 -82.30 48.49
CA LEU A 7 -42.14 -82.33 47.40
C LEU A 7 -42.73 -81.74 46.11
N LEU A 8 -43.98 -82.08 45.79
CA LEU A 8 -44.67 -81.59 44.59
C LEU A 8 -44.98 -80.09 44.66
N GLU A 9 -45.38 -79.59 45.84
CA GLU A 9 -45.59 -78.16 46.11
C GLU A 9 -44.27 -77.38 45.99
N SER A 10 -43.18 -77.92 46.54
CA SER A 10 -41.82 -77.37 46.41
C SER A 10 -41.37 -77.29 44.95
N LEU A 11 -41.57 -78.36 44.16
CA LEU A 11 -41.23 -78.38 42.73
C LEU A 11 -42.06 -77.38 41.92
N LYS A 12 -43.35 -77.20 42.24
CA LYS A 12 -44.19 -76.17 41.62
C LYS A 12 -43.68 -74.76 41.94
N ASN A 13 -43.32 -74.49 43.19
CA ASN A 13 -42.75 -73.20 43.59
C ASN A 13 -41.39 -72.94 42.94
N GLN A 14 -40.54 -73.96 42.83
CA GLN A 14 -39.28 -73.86 42.08
C GLN A 14 -39.52 -73.58 40.60
N LYS A 15 -40.46 -74.28 39.96
CA LYS A 15 -40.84 -74.02 38.56
C LYS A 15 -41.32 -72.57 38.36
N LYS A 16 -42.21 -72.08 39.24
CA LYS A 16 -42.70 -70.70 39.18
C LYS A 16 -41.56 -69.68 39.35
N ASN A 17 -40.66 -69.89 40.30
CA ASN A 17 -39.49 -69.04 40.52
C ASN A 17 -38.55 -69.01 39.31
N ILE A 18 -38.35 -70.16 38.64
CA ILE A 18 -37.57 -70.24 37.39
C ILE A 18 -38.27 -69.46 36.26
N GLU A 19 -39.59 -69.58 36.11
CA GLU A 19 -40.37 -68.84 35.12
C GLU A 19 -40.33 -67.31 35.36
N ASP A 20 -40.44 -66.89 36.62
CA ASP A 20 -40.36 -65.47 37.00
C ASP A 20 -38.95 -64.90 36.73
N ARG A 21 -37.88 -65.62 37.13
CA ARG A 21 -36.49 -65.22 36.81
C ARG A 21 -36.20 -65.19 35.31
N LYS A 22 -36.81 -66.07 34.52
CA LYS A 22 -36.68 -66.03 33.05
C LYS A 22 -37.26 -64.74 32.48
N LYS A 23 -38.45 -64.31 32.94
CA LYS A 23 -39.05 -63.04 32.51
C LYS A 23 -38.17 -61.84 32.87
N GLU A 24 -37.61 -61.81 34.08
CA GLU A 24 -36.66 -60.76 34.48
C GLU A 24 -35.43 -60.73 33.55
N LEU A 25 -34.89 -61.90 33.19
CA LEU A 25 -33.77 -61.98 32.26
C LEU A 25 -34.14 -61.49 30.84
N ASP A 26 -35.32 -61.86 30.34
CA ASP A 26 -35.83 -61.40 29.03
C ASP A 26 -36.03 -59.87 29.00
N GLU A 27 -36.50 -59.27 30.10
CA GLU A 27 -36.61 -57.81 30.25
C GLU A 27 -35.23 -57.14 30.30
N VAL A 28 -34.28 -57.70 31.04
CA VAL A 28 -32.90 -57.19 31.08
C VAL A 28 -32.27 -57.25 29.69
N ASN A 29 -32.45 -58.35 28.96
CA ASN A 29 -31.94 -58.49 27.59
C ASN A 29 -32.54 -57.43 26.66
N SER A 30 -33.85 -57.19 26.76
CA SER A 30 -34.53 -56.13 25.99
C SER A 30 -33.99 -54.73 26.31
N LYS A 31 -33.66 -54.45 27.58
CA LYS A 31 -33.02 -53.19 28.00
C LYS A 31 -31.60 -53.04 27.45
N ILE A 32 -30.81 -54.13 27.43
CA ILE A 32 -29.46 -54.13 26.85
C ILE A 32 -29.52 -53.81 25.35
N GLU A 33 -30.41 -54.46 24.61
CA GLU A 33 -30.61 -54.19 23.18
C GLU A 33 -31.02 -52.72 22.92
N GLN A 34 -31.86 -52.15 23.79
CA GLN A 34 -32.23 -50.74 23.69
C GLN A 34 -31.04 -49.82 23.95
N ILE A 35 -30.25 -50.09 25.00
CA ILE A 35 -29.03 -49.32 25.31
C ILE A 35 -28.06 -49.36 24.12
N GLU A 36 -27.86 -50.52 23.49
CA GLU A 36 -26.99 -50.64 22.32
C GLU A 36 -27.49 -49.80 21.13
N ARG A 37 -28.81 -49.80 20.87
CA ARG A 37 -29.43 -48.93 19.86
C ARG A 37 -29.19 -47.45 20.17
N ASP A 38 -29.43 -47.03 21.41
CA ASP A 38 -29.29 -45.63 21.84
C ASP A 38 -27.84 -45.15 21.79
N VAL A 39 -26.89 -45.99 22.21
CA VAL A 39 -25.45 -45.69 22.14
C VAL A 39 -25.01 -45.56 20.68
N ASN A 40 -25.46 -46.45 19.80
CA ASN A 40 -25.12 -46.38 18.37
C ASN A 40 -25.72 -45.14 17.71
N GLN A 41 -26.96 -44.78 18.03
CA GLN A 41 -27.57 -43.55 17.54
C GLN A 41 -26.82 -42.30 18.04
N SER A 42 -26.44 -42.28 19.32
CA SER A 42 -25.69 -41.17 19.92
C SER A 42 -24.33 -40.97 19.24
N LYS A 43 -23.61 -42.05 18.92
CA LYS A 43 -22.35 -42.00 18.16
C LYS A 43 -22.54 -41.41 16.76
N LYS A 44 -23.61 -41.81 16.05
CA LYS A 44 -23.95 -41.25 14.74
C LYS A 44 -24.24 -39.75 14.84
N ASN A 45 -25.08 -39.35 15.79
CA ASN A 45 -25.46 -37.95 16.00
C ASN A 45 -24.23 -37.09 16.32
N TYR A 46 -23.29 -37.59 17.13
CA TYR A 46 -22.05 -36.89 17.44
C TYR A 46 -21.22 -36.60 16.17
N GLU A 47 -21.01 -37.62 15.32
CA GLU A 47 -20.25 -37.45 14.08
C GLU A 47 -20.96 -36.53 13.07
N ILE A 48 -22.30 -36.62 12.97
CA ILE A 48 -23.13 -35.70 12.17
C ILE A 48 -22.98 -34.25 12.67
N GLY A 49 -23.05 -34.05 13.99
CA GLY A 49 -22.91 -32.73 14.62
C GLY A 49 -21.55 -32.08 14.33
N ILE A 50 -20.48 -32.85 14.20
CA ILE A 50 -19.17 -32.32 13.74
C ILE A 50 -19.26 -31.82 12.29
N VAL A 51 -19.89 -32.58 11.40
CA VAL A 51 -20.06 -32.20 9.99
C VAL A 51 -20.93 -30.94 9.86
N GLU A 52 -22.00 -30.85 10.64
CA GLU A 52 -22.83 -29.64 10.76
C GLU A 52 -21.99 -28.43 11.18
N LYS A 53 -21.15 -28.59 12.22
CA LYS A 53 -20.30 -27.51 12.70
C LYS A 53 -19.25 -27.07 11.67
N ILE A 54 -18.69 -28.00 10.92
CA ILE A 54 -17.77 -27.70 9.81
C ILE A 54 -18.51 -26.89 8.73
N ASN A 55 -19.74 -27.27 8.39
CA ASN A 55 -20.54 -26.55 7.40
C ASN A 55 -20.85 -25.11 7.85
N GLU A 56 -21.20 -24.90 9.12
CA GLU A 56 -21.39 -23.54 9.67
C GLU A 56 -20.15 -22.66 9.50
N ILE A 57 -18.95 -23.23 9.75
CA ILE A 57 -17.68 -22.51 9.56
C ILE A 57 -17.46 -22.19 8.08
N ALA A 58 -17.73 -23.15 7.18
CA ALA A 58 -17.58 -22.96 5.74
C ALA A 58 -18.52 -21.87 5.19
N GLU A 59 -19.77 -21.79 5.68
CA GLU A 59 -20.71 -20.72 5.37
C GLU A 59 -20.20 -19.34 5.80
N ALA A 60 -19.66 -19.25 7.02
CA ALA A 60 -19.07 -18.01 7.50
C ALA A 60 -17.86 -17.57 6.65
N ASN A 61 -17.01 -18.52 6.24
CA ASN A 61 -15.89 -18.25 5.35
C ASN A 61 -16.34 -17.81 3.95
N LYS A 62 -17.42 -18.39 3.42
CA LYS A 62 -17.98 -18.04 2.12
C LYS A 62 -18.37 -16.57 2.07
N LYS A 63 -19.12 -16.10 3.06
CA LYS A 63 -19.50 -14.69 3.18
C LYS A 63 -18.27 -13.77 3.23
N ARG A 64 -17.19 -14.19 3.91
CA ARG A 64 -15.94 -13.43 4.01
C ARG A 64 -15.19 -13.32 2.68
N ILE A 65 -15.08 -14.42 1.92
CA ILE A 65 -14.38 -14.39 0.63
C ILE A 65 -15.19 -13.64 -0.44
N GLU A 66 -16.52 -13.77 -0.43
CA GLU A 66 -17.41 -12.99 -1.30
C GLU A 66 -17.24 -11.49 -1.03
N SER A 67 -17.25 -11.08 0.25
CA SER A 67 -16.97 -9.69 0.63
C SER A 67 -15.56 -9.24 0.23
N THR A 68 -14.53 -10.07 0.44
CA THR A 68 -13.14 -9.75 0.04
C THR A 68 -13.03 -9.51 -1.48
N LYS A 69 -13.73 -10.30 -2.29
CA LYS A 69 -13.74 -10.15 -3.74
C LYS A 69 -14.35 -8.80 -4.17
N GLU A 70 -15.43 -8.38 -3.52
CA GLU A 70 -16.08 -7.09 -3.80
C GLU A 70 -15.22 -5.88 -3.40
N LEU A 71 -14.19 -6.06 -2.56
CA LEU A 71 -13.33 -4.98 -2.08
C LEU A 71 -12.20 -4.59 -3.04
N ILE A 72 -11.95 -5.34 -4.13
CA ILE A 72 -10.85 -5.02 -5.07
C ILE A 72 -11.02 -3.61 -5.65
N GLN A 73 -12.16 -3.34 -6.29
CA GLN A 73 -12.41 -2.04 -6.91
C GLN A 73 -12.45 -0.90 -5.88
N PRO A 74 -13.18 -1.00 -4.75
CA PRO A 74 -13.13 -0.01 -3.67
C PRO A 74 -11.72 0.27 -3.15
N THR A 75 -10.85 -0.75 -3.06
CA THR A 75 -9.46 -0.59 -2.61
C THR A 75 -8.67 0.31 -3.55
N ILE A 76 -8.79 0.09 -4.86
CA ILE A 76 -8.15 0.93 -5.88
C ILE A 76 -8.73 2.34 -5.86
N GLN A 77 -10.06 2.46 -5.77
CA GLN A 77 -10.75 3.76 -5.71
C GLN A 77 -10.34 4.57 -4.46
N ASN A 78 -10.20 3.93 -3.30
CA ASN A 78 -9.77 4.59 -2.07
C ASN A 78 -8.33 5.10 -2.15
N LEU A 79 -7.44 4.38 -2.85
CA LEU A 79 -6.07 4.85 -3.10
C LEU A 79 -6.06 6.16 -3.90
N ILE A 80 -6.91 6.24 -4.92
CA ILE A 80 -6.92 7.36 -5.86
C ILE A 80 -7.87 8.52 -5.48
N SER A 81 -8.80 8.30 -4.55
CA SER A 81 -9.87 9.25 -4.21
C SER A 81 -9.37 10.59 -3.69
N SER A 82 -8.14 10.61 -3.15
CA SER A 82 -7.54 11.85 -2.64
C SER A 82 -7.09 12.78 -3.77
N PHE A 83 -6.84 12.28 -4.98
CA PHE A 83 -6.26 13.05 -6.08
C PHE A 83 -7.27 13.82 -6.92
N ASN A 84 -6.85 14.95 -7.45
CA ASN A 84 -7.57 15.64 -8.51
C ASN A 84 -7.28 14.99 -9.87
N ALA A 85 -8.11 15.24 -10.87
CA ALA A 85 -7.95 14.66 -12.21
C ALA A 85 -6.55 14.94 -12.80
N ASN A 86 -6.03 16.16 -12.63
CA ASN A 86 -4.72 16.56 -13.13
C ASN A 86 -3.56 15.86 -12.41
N ASP A 87 -3.72 15.48 -11.14
CA ASP A 87 -2.67 14.79 -10.37
C ASP A 87 -2.39 13.39 -10.95
N LEU A 88 -3.41 12.76 -11.55
CA LEU A 88 -3.35 11.41 -12.12
C LEU A 88 -3.34 11.42 -13.66
N GLU A 89 -3.04 12.57 -14.27
CA GLU A 89 -2.87 12.66 -15.72
C GLU A 89 -1.88 11.57 -16.20
N ASP A 90 -2.21 10.90 -17.30
CA ASP A 90 -1.47 9.75 -17.86
C ASP A 90 -1.46 8.46 -17.01
N ILE A 91 -2.16 8.40 -15.87
CA ILE A 91 -2.42 7.14 -15.16
C ILE A 91 -3.77 6.59 -15.60
N ASN A 92 -3.78 5.40 -16.22
CA ASN A 92 -5.00 4.62 -16.33
C ASN A 92 -5.34 4.02 -14.96
N THR A 93 -6.34 4.59 -14.28
CA THR A 93 -6.73 4.18 -12.92
C THR A 93 -7.28 2.75 -12.84
N ASN A 94 -7.77 2.20 -13.95
CA ASN A 94 -8.34 0.85 -14.02
C ASN A 94 -7.44 -0.17 -14.74
N GLU A 95 -6.19 0.19 -15.02
CA GLU A 95 -5.26 -0.61 -15.86
C GLU A 95 -5.18 -2.09 -15.45
N ASN A 96 -5.08 -2.36 -14.15
CA ASN A 96 -4.90 -3.72 -13.63
C ASN A 96 -6.19 -4.35 -13.09
N LEU A 97 -7.32 -3.63 -13.06
CA LEU A 97 -8.56 -4.08 -12.42
C LEU A 97 -9.03 -5.43 -12.99
N GLY A 98 -8.99 -5.60 -14.32
CA GLY A 98 -9.36 -6.85 -14.97
C GLY A 98 -8.46 -8.04 -14.58
N LYS A 99 -7.15 -7.81 -14.43
CA LYS A 99 -6.19 -8.84 -13.99
C LYS A 99 -6.45 -9.25 -12.55
N TYR A 100 -6.68 -8.28 -11.66
CA TYR A 100 -6.97 -8.55 -10.26
C TYR A 100 -8.27 -9.33 -10.05
N ASN A 101 -9.34 -8.93 -10.75
CA ASN A 101 -10.62 -9.63 -10.67
C ASN A 101 -10.49 -11.07 -11.18
N THR A 102 -9.73 -11.30 -12.26
CA THR A 102 -9.52 -12.64 -12.81
C THR A 102 -8.81 -13.56 -11.82
N GLU A 103 -7.76 -13.10 -11.15
CA GLU A 103 -7.02 -13.93 -10.20
C GLU A 103 -7.81 -14.17 -8.91
N MET A 104 -8.54 -13.17 -8.42
CA MET A 104 -9.46 -13.35 -7.29
C MET A 104 -10.58 -14.35 -7.62
N ASP A 105 -11.10 -14.31 -8.85
CA ASP A 105 -12.07 -15.29 -9.33
C ASP A 105 -11.50 -16.70 -9.38
N ASN A 106 -10.21 -16.88 -9.70
CA ASN A 106 -9.55 -18.18 -9.64
C ASN A 106 -9.46 -18.68 -8.20
N ILE A 107 -9.06 -17.83 -7.25
CA ILE A 107 -9.03 -18.19 -5.81
C ILE A 107 -10.43 -18.57 -5.32
N TYR A 108 -11.44 -17.80 -5.70
CA TYR A 108 -12.84 -18.05 -5.34
C TYR A 108 -13.38 -19.35 -5.93
N LYS A 109 -13.04 -19.68 -7.19
CA LYS A 109 -13.43 -20.95 -7.81
C LYS A 109 -12.90 -22.16 -7.04
N GLU A 110 -11.64 -22.13 -6.61
CA GLU A 110 -11.08 -23.23 -5.80
C GLU A 110 -11.75 -23.31 -4.42
N PHE A 111 -11.99 -22.16 -3.78
CA PHE A 111 -12.76 -22.10 -2.53
C PHE A 111 -14.15 -22.76 -2.66
N ILE A 112 -14.89 -22.43 -3.74
CA ILE A 112 -16.25 -22.92 -3.97
C ILE A 112 -16.28 -24.42 -4.22
N LYS A 113 -15.26 -24.99 -4.87
CA LYS A 113 -15.16 -26.46 -5.02
C LYS A 113 -15.16 -27.16 -3.66
N SER A 114 -14.29 -26.75 -2.75
CA SER A 114 -14.22 -27.33 -1.40
C SER A 114 -15.49 -27.08 -0.59
N TYR A 115 -16.05 -25.87 -0.65
CA TYR A 115 -17.31 -25.55 0.02
C TYR A 115 -18.48 -26.43 -0.47
N ASN A 116 -18.58 -26.68 -1.77
CA ASN A 116 -19.62 -27.53 -2.35
C ASN A 116 -19.45 -29.00 -1.89
N LEU A 117 -18.22 -29.49 -1.75
CA LEU A 117 -17.95 -30.83 -1.21
C LEU A 117 -18.41 -30.94 0.24
N ILE A 118 -18.10 -29.96 1.10
CA ILE A 118 -18.56 -29.90 2.50
C ILE A 118 -20.09 -29.96 2.56
N THR A 119 -20.77 -29.11 1.76
CA THR A 119 -22.24 -29.06 1.70
C THR A 119 -22.83 -30.40 1.24
N ASN A 120 -22.20 -31.05 0.27
CA ASN A 120 -22.63 -32.35 -0.24
C ASN A 120 -22.41 -33.48 0.79
N TYR A 121 -21.33 -33.43 1.57
CA TYR A 121 -21.09 -34.39 2.64
C TYR A 121 -22.12 -34.25 3.76
N LEU A 122 -22.48 -33.02 4.17
CA LEU A 122 -23.55 -32.76 5.13
C LEU A 122 -24.88 -33.37 4.68
N LYS A 123 -25.31 -33.10 3.43
CA LYS A 123 -26.53 -33.68 2.86
C LYS A 123 -26.53 -35.20 2.89
N ALA A 124 -25.35 -35.81 2.72
CA ALA A 124 -25.26 -37.24 2.64
C ALA A 124 -25.19 -37.95 4.00
N VAL A 125 -24.62 -37.32 5.04
CA VAL A 125 -24.66 -37.86 6.42
C VAL A 125 -26.02 -37.66 7.09
N SER A 126 -26.83 -36.73 6.58
CA SER A 126 -28.21 -36.50 7.04
C SER A 126 -29.22 -37.54 6.54
N LYS A 127 -28.78 -38.57 5.79
CA LYS A 127 -29.65 -39.63 5.27
C LYS A 127 -29.87 -40.71 6.33
N GLU A 128 -31.12 -41.13 6.50
CA GLU A 128 -31.55 -42.06 7.57
C GLU A 128 -30.87 -43.43 7.53
N SER A 129 -30.49 -43.93 6.34
CA SER A 129 -29.90 -45.26 6.14
C SER A 129 -28.37 -45.35 6.29
N ILE A 130 -27.68 -44.27 6.66
CA ILE A 130 -26.21 -44.25 6.69
C ILE A 130 -25.64 -45.02 7.91
N THR A 131 -24.54 -45.74 7.71
CA THR A 131 -23.83 -46.44 8.80
C THR A 131 -22.89 -45.50 9.57
N TYR A 132 -22.51 -45.87 10.79
CA TYR A 132 -21.56 -45.09 11.59
C TYR A 132 -20.21 -44.89 10.88
N ASP A 133 -19.63 -45.96 10.32
CA ASP A 133 -18.34 -45.88 9.63
C ASP A 133 -18.39 -44.99 8.38
N GLN A 134 -19.53 -44.99 7.67
CA GLN A 134 -19.75 -44.08 6.54
C GLN A 134 -19.80 -42.62 6.99
N ILE A 135 -20.48 -42.31 8.11
CA ILE A 135 -20.49 -40.95 8.66
C ILE A 135 -19.08 -40.55 9.07
N LYS A 136 -18.37 -41.41 9.82
CA LYS A 136 -17.01 -41.14 10.29
C LYS A 136 -16.05 -40.84 9.13
N ASN A 137 -16.08 -41.64 8.06
CA ASN A 137 -15.25 -41.41 6.88
C ASN A 137 -15.61 -40.10 6.18
N LYS A 138 -16.90 -39.78 6.03
CA LYS A 138 -17.32 -38.49 5.47
C LYS A 138 -16.91 -37.32 6.33
N ARG A 139 -16.97 -37.46 7.65
CA ARG A 139 -16.50 -36.42 8.58
C ARG A 139 -15.01 -36.14 8.36
N ILE A 140 -14.18 -37.17 8.20
CA ILE A 140 -12.74 -36.99 7.91
C ILE A 140 -12.54 -36.24 6.59
N SER A 141 -13.19 -36.66 5.50
CA SER A 141 -13.11 -35.94 4.21
C SER A 141 -13.63 -34.51 4.30
N THR A 142 -14.66 -34.26 5.11
CA THR A 142 -15.20 -32.91 5.34
C THR A 142 -14.18 -32.04 6.08
N GLN A 143 -13.42 -32.60 7.03
CA GLN A 143 -12.34 -31.89 7.73
C GLN A 143 -11.21 -31.51 6.77
N GLU A 144 -10.81 -32.40 5.85
CA GLU A 144 -9.79 -32.12 4.83
C GLU A 144 -10.23 -30.98 3.89
N GLU A 145 -11.49 -30.99 3.44
CA GLU A 145 -12.03 -29.91 2.61
C GLU A 145 -12.17 -28.58 3.36
N LEU A 146 -12.43 -28.60 4.67
CA LEU A 146 -12.43 -27.40 5.49
C LEU A 146 -11.04 -26.74 5.54
N LEU A 147 -9.96 -27.53 5.63
CA LEU A 147 -8.60 -26.99 5.63
C LEU A 147 -8.30 -26.25 4.31
N LYS A 148 -8.67 -26.82 3.17
CA LYS A 148 -8.56 -26.16 1.85
C LYS A 148 -9.40 -24.89 1.77
N ASN A 149 -10.63 -24.94 2.30
CA ASN A 149 -11.52 -23.78 2.37
C ASN A 149 -10.90 -22.61 3.16
N ILE A 150 -10.29 -22.91 4.32
CA ILE A 150 -9.58 -21.92 5.15
C ILE A 150 -8.35 -21.38 4.42
N GLU A 151 -7.57 -22.24 3.78
CA GLU A 151 -6.39 -21.86 3.02
C GLU A 151 -6.74 -20.87 1.89
N HIS A 152 -7.76 -21.16 1.09
CA HIS A 152 -8.21 -20.27 0.02
C HIS A 152 -8.82 -18.97 0.55
N GLY A 153 -9.51 -19.00 1.69
CA GLY A 153 -9.98 -17.80 2.38
C GLY A 153 -8.82 -16.88 2.80
N ASN A 154 -7.76 -17.45 3.37
CA ASN A 154 -6.55 -16.70 3.72
C ASN A 154 -5.82 -16.19 2.47
N LYS A 155 -5.75 -16.99 1.40
CA LYS A 155 -5.15 -16.60 0.12
C LYS A 155 -5.87 -15.39 -0.48
N ALA A 156 -7.20 -15.35 -0.43
CA ALA A 156 -7.98 -14.21 -0.92
C ALA A 156 -7.67 -12.92 -0.14
N LYS A 157 -7.56 -13.01 1.19
CA LYS A 157 -7.18 -11.87 2.03
C LYS A 157 -5.77 -11.36 1.69
N SER A 158 -4.78 -12.25 1.65
CA SER A 158 -3.41 -11.89 1.27
C SER A 158 -3.34 -11.32 -0.15
N TYR A 159 -4.20 -11.79 -1.05
CA TYR A 159 -4.28 -11.26 -2.41
C TYR A 159 -4.84 -9.83 -2.46
N LEU A 160 -5.83 -9.50 -1.62
CA LEU A 160 -6.31 -8.12 -1.49
C LEU A 160 -5.21 -7.20 -0.95
N ASP A 161 -4.43 -7.65 0.04
CA ASP A 161 -3.27 -6.90 0.55
C ASP A 161 -2.22 -6.69 -0.57
N TYR A 162 -1.96 -7.71 -1.39
CA TYR A 162 -1.11 -7.60 -2.58
C TYR A 162 -1.62 -6.57 -3.59
N VAL A 163 -2.93 -6.57 -3.91
CA VAL A 163 -3.54 -5.57 -4.82
C VAL A 163 -3.28 -4.15 -4.32
N LYS A 164 -3.48 -3.94 -3.02
CA LYS A 164 -3.27 -2.65 -2.36
C LYS A 164 -1.80 -2.20 -2.46
N GLU A 165 -0.86 -3.08 -2.17
CA GLU A 165 0.57 -2.80 -2.24
C GLU A 165 1.04 -2.53 -3.68
N ASN A 166 0.55 -3.31 -4.65
CA ASN A 166 0.94 -3.19 -6.05
C ASN A 166 0.42 -1.89 -6.69
N GLU A 167 -0.82 -1.49 -6.39
CA GLU A 167 -1.34 -0.20 -6.87
C GLU A 167 -0.67 1.00 -6.18
N PHE A 168 -0.34 0.87 -4.89
CA PHE A 168 0.47 1.87 -4.21
C PHE A 168 1.83 2.06 -4.91
N ASP A 169 2.55 0.96 -5.18
CA ASP A 169 3.85 1.00 -5.86
C ASP A 169 3.76 1.55 -7.29
N ARG A 170 2.72 1.15 -8.04
CA ARG A 170 2.49 1.64 -9.41
C ARG A 170 2.36 3.16 -9.45
N ILE A 171 1.54 3.73 -8.56
CA ILE A 171 1.30 5.17 -8.51
C ILE A 171 2.56 5.91 -8.02
N VAL A 172 3.27 5.40 -7.01
CA VAL A 172 4.58 5.96 -6.57
C VAL A 172 5.57 5.96 -7.73
N THR A 173 5.65 4.86 -8.49
CA THR A 173 6.55 4.73 -9.64
C THR A 173 6.23 5.75 -10.72
N HIS A 174 4.94 6.00 -10.98
CA HIS A 174 4.52 7.05 -11.90
C HIS A 174 5.02 8.43 -11.47
N PHE A 175 4.77 8.84 -10.21
CA PHE A 175 5.22 10.12 -9.69
C PHE A 175 6.75 10.26 -9.69
N LYS A 176 7.47 9.19 -9.35
CA LYS A 176 8.94 9.15 -9.43
C LYS A 176 9.41 9.41 -10.87
N ASN A 177 8.79 8.77 -11.87
CA ASN A 177 9.16 8.95 -13.28
C ASN A 177 8.88 10.38 -13.78
N LYS A 178 7.72 10.95 -13.42
CA LYS A 178 7.42 12.38 -13.70
C LYS A 178 8.48 13.29 -13.06
N LEU A 179 8.80 13.08 -11.79
CA LEU A 179 9.80 13.86 -11.07
C LEU A 179 11.20 13.73 -11.68
N ASN A 180 11.60 12.53 -12.11
CA ASN A 180 12.88 12.32 -12.80
C ASN A 180 12.94 13.08 -14.13
N THR A 181 11.85 13.10 -14.89
CA THR A 181 11.76 13.84 -16.14
C THR A 181 11.92 15.35 -15.91
N VAL A 182 11.28 15.87 -14.86
CA VAL A 182 11.44 17.27 -14.43
C VAL A 182 12.87 17.56 -13.98
N ASN A 183 13.48 16.65 -13.21
CA ASN A 183 14.87 16.78 -12.76
C ASN A 183 15.86 16.85 -13.92
N ASP A 184 15.68 16.02 -14.96
CA ASP A 184 16.57 16.04 -16.12
C ASP A 184 16.48 17.36 -16.90
N LYS A 185 15.27 17.90 -17.08
CA LYS A 185 15.08 19.24 -17.67
C LYS A 185 15.67 20.33 -16.77
N PHE A 186 15.44 20.25 -15.46
CA PHE A 186 15.96 21.19 -14.48
C PHE A 186 17.50 21.23 -14.51
N LYS A 187 18.18 20.09 -14.54
CA LYS A 187 19.66 20.04 -14.59
C LYS A 187 20.22 20.77 -15.79
N VAL A 188 19.59 20.63 -16.96
CA VAL A 188 20.02 21.30 -18.19
C VAL A 188 19.89 22.82 -18.05
N GLU A 189 18.75 23.32 -17.57
CA GLU A 189 18.56 24.76 -17.38
C GLU A 189 19.40 25.31 -16.22
N TYR A 190 19.61 24.53 -15.17
CA TYR A 190 20.49 24.88 -14.06
C TYR A 190 21.91 25.15 -14.52
N LEU A 191 22.50 24.24 -15.31
CA LEU A 191 23.87 24.40 -15.80
C LEU A 191 24.01 25.65 -16.67
N LYS A 192 23.05 25.89 -17.57
CA LYS A 192 23.02 27.09 -18.43
C LYS A 192 22.93 28.38 -17.61
N ALA A 193 22.01 28.44 -16.65
CA ALA A 193 21.83 29.62 -15.81
C ALA A 193 23.07 29.88 -14.95
N ASN A 194 23.61 28.83 -14.33
CA ASN A 194 24.79 28.90 -13.48
C ASN A 194 26.01 29.43 -14.25
N GLU A 195 26.30 28.87 -15.43
CA GLU A 195 27.39 29.34 -16.29
C GLU A 195 27.15 30.77 -16.78
N GLY A 196 25.90 31.10 -17.15
CA GLY A 196 25.51 32.44 -17.58
C GLY A 196 25.80 33.51 -16.53
N PHE A 197 25.42 33.27 -15.27
CA PHE A 197 25.71 34.17 -14.15
C PHE A 197 27.21 34.32 -13.89
N ASP A 198 27.98 33.23 -13.96
CA ASP A 198 29.43 33.27 -13.79
C ASP A 198 30.10 34.08 -14.93
N ASN A 199 29.59 33.98 -16.16
CA ASN A 199 30.10 34.73 -17.30
C ASN A 199 29.79 36.22 -17.22
N ILE A 200 28.57 36.61 -16.80
CA ILE A 200 28.25 38.02 -16.55
C ILE A 200 29.19 38.60 -15.50
N SER A 201 29.39 37.88 -14.40
CA SER A 201 30.28 38.29 -13.31
C SER A 201 31.72 38.50 -13.80
N LYS A 202 32.23 37.61 -14.66
CA LYS A 202 33.57 37.76 -15.28
C LYS A 202 33.64 38.98 -16.20
N SER A 203 32.65 39.19 -17.06
CA SER A 203 32.62 40.34 -17.99
C SER A 203 32.65 41.68 -17.25
N ILE A 204 31.87 41.82 -16.19
CA ILE A 204 31.84 43.05 -15.38
C ILE A 204 33.17 43.25 -14.64
N ASN A 205 33.74 42.19 -14.08
CA ASN A 205 35.01 42.26 -13.38
C ASN A 205 36.18 42.74 -14.27
N ASN A 206 36.13 42.47 -15.58
CA ASN A 206 37.16 42.92 -16.52
C ASN A 206 37.15 44.44 -16.74
N VAL A 207 36.00 45.11 -16.55
CA VAL A 207 35.84 46.56 -16.77
C VAL A 207 35.65 47.37 -15.49
N LYS A 208 35.68 46.73 -14.31
CA LYS A 208 35.39 47.38 -13.01
C LYS A 208 36.23 48.61 -12.65
N ASN A 209 37.42 48.73 -13.24
CA ASN A 209 38.33 49.87 -13.05
C ASN A 209 38.56 50.66 -14.36
N SER A 210 37.78 50.38 -15.40
CA SER A 210 37.92 51.04 -16.70
C SER A 210 37.48 52.50 -16.61
N THR A 211 38.17 53.37 -17.35
CA THR A 211 37.73 54.75 -17.63
C THR A 211 37.30 54.93 -19.09
N ASP A 212 37.26 53.84 -19.87
CA ASP A 212 36.75 53.84 -21.24
C ASP A 212 35.23 53.66 -21.24
N GLU A 213 34.53 54.75 -21.56
CA GLU A 213 33.08 54.83 -21.62
C GLU A 213 32.46 53.82 -22.60
N ASN A 214 33.05 53.65 -23.79
CA ASN A 214 32.51 52.76 -24.81
C ASN A 214 32.62 51.29 -24.39
N SER A 215 33.74 50.93 -23.76
CA SER A 215 33.94 49.59 -23.19
C SER A 215 32.91 49.29 -22.10
N LEU A 216 32.68 50.23 -21.18
CA LEU A 216 31.70 50.10 -20.10
C LEU A 216 30.28 49.95 -20.63
N LEU A 217 29.87 50.78 -21.60
CA LEU A 217 28.55 50.71 -22.23
C LEU A 217 28.33 49.39 -22.97
N ASN A 218 29.34 48.92 -23.72
CA ASN A 218 29.25 47.68 -24.46
C ASN A 218 29.07 46.47 -23.52
N ILE A 219 29.89 46.39 -22.46
CA ILE A 219 29.76 45.32 -21.46
C ILE A 219 28.41 45.43 -20.72
N LEU A 220 27.94 46.63 -20.39
CA LEU A 220 26.63 46.81 -19.77
C LEU A 220 25.49 46.27 -20.64
N ASN A 221 25.49 46.60 -21.93
CA ASN A 221 24.48 46.11 -22.87
C ASN A 221 24.55 44.59 -23.05
N GLN A 222 25.76 44.04 -23.22
CA GLN A 222 25.98 42.61 -23.35
C GLN A 222 25.49 41.84 -22.12
N THR A 223 25.82 42.33 -20.91
CA THR A 223 25.46 41.67 -19.66
C THR A 223 23.96 41.74 -19.35
N LYS A 224 23.29 42.85 -19.70
CA LYS A 224 21.82 42.95 -19.65
C LYS A 224 21.16 41.92 -20.57
N GLN A 225 21.61 41.81 -21.81
CA GLN A 225 21.07 40.82 -22.76
C GLN A 225 21.30 39.38 -22.30
N MET A 226 22.50 39.07 -21.77
CA MET A 226 22.78 37.75 -21.20
C MET A 226 21.86 37.43 -20.01
N TYR A 227 21.61 38.40 -19.13
CA TYR A 227 20.72 38.25 -17.98
C TYR A 227 19.27 37.98 -18.41
N GLU A 228 18.74 38.75 -19.35
CA GLU A 228 17.38 38.56 -19.89
C GLU A 228 17.20 37.16 -20.51
N ASN A 229 18.21 36.66 -21.22
CA ASN A 229 18.21 35.32 -21.81
C ASN A 229 18.20 34.18 -20.77
N ILE A 230 18.70 34.44 -19.55
CA ILE A 230 18.69 33.46 -18.44
C ILE A 230 17.33 33.47 -17.74
N VAL A 231 16.82 34.64 -17.37
CA VAL A 231 15.57 34.76 -16.59
C VAL A 231 14.33 34.36 -17.40
N SER A 232 14.34 34.61 -18.71
CA SER A 232 13.26 34.18 -19.63
C SER A 232 13.12 32.67 -19.77
N LYS A 233 14.10 31.86 -19.33
CA LYS A 233 14.08 30.39 -19.32
C LYS A 233 14.00 29.87 -17.89
N THR A 234 12.83 29.99 -17.28
CA THR A 234 12.75 30.05 -15.82
C THR A 234 12.85 28.66 -15.17
N TYR A 235 14.05 28.31 -14.71
CA TYR A 235 14.32 27.15 -13.83
C TYR A 235 13.40 27.10 -12.59
N ASN A 236 12.84 28.25 -12.16
CA ASN A 236 11.82 28.33 -11.11
C ASN A 236 10.54 27.55 -11.46
N SER A 237 10.17 27.40 -12.74
CA SER A 237 9.00 26.61 -13.14
C SER A 237 9.14 25.13 -12.79
N TYR A 238 10.31 24.53 -13.07
CA TYR A 238 10.61 23.15 -12.73
C TYR A 238 10.67 22.89 -11.22
N LYS A 239 11.09 23.90 -10.43
CA LYS A 239 11.02 23.84 -8.98
C LYS A 239 9.57 23.63 -8.51
N TYR A 240 8.65 24.47 -8.96
CA TYR A 240 7.23 24.37 -8.61
C TYR A 240 6.59 23.08 -9.14
N GLU A 241 6.96 22.66 -10.36
CA GLU A 241 6.49 21.40 -10.94
C GLU A 241 6.94 20.19 -10.10
N ALA A 242 8.20 20.18 -9.65
CA ALA A 242 8.73 19.12 -8.78
C ALA A 242 8.02 19.06 -7.42
N GLU A 243 7.76 20.20 -6.78
CA GLU A 243 6.99 20.29 -5.54
C GLU A 243 5.57 19.72 -5.71
N ASN A 244 4.88 20.13 -6.79
CA ASN A 244 3.53 19.68 -7.12
C ASN A 244 3.45 18.19 -7.47
N ILE A 245 4.50 17.61 -8.06
CA ILE A 245 4.56 16.15 -8.29
C ILE A 245 4.77 15.42 -6.97
N PHE A 246 5.75 15.87 -6.16
CA PHE A 246 6.14 15.12 -4.97
C PHE A 246 5.08 15.16 -3.86
N ILE A 247 4.29 16.24 -3.71
CA ILE A 247 3.20 16.32 -2.71
C ILE A 247 2.16 15.21 -2.84
N ASN A 248 2.02 14.63 -4.02
CA ASN A 248 1.12 13.52 -4.26
C ASN A 248 1.62 12.20 -3.64
N ILE A 249 2.92 12.04 -3.37
CA ILE A 249 3.48 10.83 -2.74
C ILE A 249 3.11 10.73 -1.24
N PRO A 250 3.35 11.75 -0.38
CA PRO A 250 2.87 11.71 1.01
C PRO A 250 1.35 11.62 1.13
N LYS A 251 0.62 12.25 0.19
CA LYS A 251 -0.83 12.17 0.10
C LYS A 251 -1.31 10.74 -0.19
N LEU A 252 -0.66 10.03 -1.12
CA LEU A 252 -0.90 8.62 -1.38
C LEU A 252 -0.59 7.75 -0.15
N ALA A 253 0.55 7.96 0.51
CA ALA A 253 0.92 7.19 1.68
C ALA A 253 -0.09 7.37 2.82
N ASN A 254 -0.60 8.60 3.01
CA ASN A 254 -1.59 8.89 4.02
C ASN A 254 -2.94 8.18 3.74
N SER A 255 -3.33 7.93 2.49
CA SER A 255 -4.54 7.14 2.19
C SER A 255 -4.43 5.67 2.67
N LEU A 256 -3.20 5.21 2.93
CA LEU A 256 -2.91 3.91 3.53
C LEU A 256 -2.57 3.99 5.02
N ASN A 257 -2.77 5.15 5.67
CA ASN A 257 -2.35 5.42 7.04
C ASN A 257 -0.83 5.27 7.25
N ILE A 258 -0.04 5.53 6.21
CA ILE A 258 1.42 5.56 6.28
C ILE A 258 1.87 7.01 6.44
N GLN A 259 2.46 7.33 7.57
CA GLN A 259 3.12 8.62 7.81
C GLN A 259 4.55 8.56 7.28
N ILE A 260 4.95 9.60 6.56
CA ILE A 260 6.32 9.78 6.09
C ILE A 260 6.89 10.97 6.83
N LYS A 261 7.92 10.74 7.65
CA LYS A 261 8.55 11.78 8.45
C LYS A 261 10.00 11.99 8.03
N ASN A 262 10.42 13.24 7.96
CA ASN A 262 11.83 13.57 7.84
C ASN A 262 12.60 13.27 9.14
N SER A 263 13.92 13.49 9.15
CA SER A 263 14.71 13.25 10.36
C SER A 263 14.43 14.26 11.51
N SER A 264 13.72 15.35 11.23
CA SER A 264 13.15 16.25 12.26
C SER A 264 11.82 15.77 12.86
N GLY A 265 11.29 14.63 12.42
CA GLY A 265 10.03 14.06 12.88
C GLY A 265 8.77 14.75 12.32
N ILE A 266 8.92 15.62 11.32
CA ILE A 266 7.82 16.35 10.69
C ILE A 266 7.20 15.47 9.60
N ASP A 267 5.89 15.31 9.68
CA ASP A 267 5.09 14.57 8.70
C ASP A 267 4.98 15.37 7.39
N LEU A 268 5.49 14.78 6.31
CA LEU A 268 5.51 15.38 4.97
C LEU A 268 4.11 15.65 4.43
N PHE A 269 3.11 14.86 4.82
CA PHE A 269 1.72 15.10 4.40
C PHE A 269 1.13 16.35 5.07
N LYS A 270 1.53 16.63 6.32
CA LYS A 270 1.00 17.77 7.09
C LYS A 270 1.66 19.08 6.71
N ASN A 271 2.99 19.11 6.60
CA ASN A 271 3.70 20.35 6.31
C ASN A 271 5.08 20.10 5.66
N MET A 272 5.07 19.80 4.36
CA MET A 272 6.27 19.55 3.58
C MET A 272 7.23 20.75 3.57
N ASN A 273 6.72 21.97 3.46
CA ASN A 273 7.56 23.18 3.39
C ASN A 273 8.39 23.36 4.67
N ILE A 274 7.79 23.15 5.84
CA ILE A 274 8.53 23.20 7.10
C ILE A 274 9.48 22.00 7.21
N ALA A 275 9.08 20.82 6.74
CA ALA A 275 9.92 19.63 6.79
C ALA A 275 11.22 19.80 5.98
N ILE A 276 11.15 20.43 4.82
CA ILE A 276 12.29 20.59 3.91
C ILE A 276 13.24 21.71 4.34
N LEU A 277 12.72 22.80 4.90
CA LEU A 277 13.46 24.03 5.18
C LEU A 277 14.81 23.81 5.91
N PRO A 278 14.92 23.00 6.97
CA PRO A 278 16.18 22.78 7.68
C PRO A 278 17.26 22.11 6.82
N TYR A 279 16.87 21.41 5.76
CA TYR A 279 17.76 20.61 4.94
C TYR A 279 18.26 21.35 3.72
N LEU A 280 17.67 22.49 3.35
CA LEU A 280 18.08 23.28 2.19
C LEU A 280 19.51 23.82 2.33
N ASP A 281 19.88 24.34 3.51
CA ASP A 281 21.24 24.83 3.78
C ASP A 281 22.14 23.75 4.46
N SER A 282 21.65 22.53 4.65
CA SER A 282 22.40 21.45 5.32
C SER A 282 23.27 20.66 4.36
N GLN A 283 24.51 20.39 4.77
CA GLN A 283 25.41 19.42 4.10
C GLN A 283 25.04 17.96 4.41
N LYS A 284 24.26 17.71 5.47
CA LYS A 284 23.82 16.36 5.81
C LYS A 284 22.65 15.96 4.92
N LYS A 285 22.69 14.72 4.43
CA LYS A 285 21.52 14.10 3.80
C LYS A 285 20.44 13.91 4.85
N ASP A 286 19.21 14.24 4.48
CA ASP A 286 18.04 13.91 5.29
C ASP A 286 17.69 12.42 5.08
N THR A 287 16.97 11.85 6.05
CA THR A 287 16.48 10.47 5.98
C THR A 287 15.00 10.44 6.29
N LEU A 288 14.27 9.56 5.60
CA LEU A 288 12.85 9.35 5.83
C LEU A 288 12.62 8.18 6.78
N THR A 289 11.64 8.35 7.66
CA THR A 289 11.09 7.31 8.51
C THR A 289 9.62 7.11 8.16
N PHE A 290 9.18 5.84 8.22
CA PHE A 290 7.83 5.44 7.83
C PHE A 290 7.11 4.85 9.04
N ILE A 291 5.86 5.27 9.27
CA ILE A 291 5.03 4.79 10.37
C ILE A 291 3.68 4.35 9.82
N PRO A 292 3.28 3.06 9.96
CA PRO A 292 4.05 1.99 10.57
C PRO A 292 5.34 1.68 9.79
N SER A 293 6.34 1.14 10.48
CA SER A 293 7.56 0.68 9.81
C SER A 293 7.19 -0.42 8.82
N PRO A 294 7.70 -0.37 7.59
CA PRO A 294 7.37 -1.38 6.62
C PRO A 294 7.90 -2.74 7.07
N GLN A 295 7.05 -3.77 6.97
CA GLN A 295 7.39 -5.13 7.42
C GLN A 295 8.50 -5.77 6.56
N LYS A 296 8.73 -5.24 5.35
CA LYS A 296 9.88 -5.51 4.48
C LYS A 296 10.35 -4.17 3.91
N THR A 297 11.65 -4.00 3.69
CA THR A 297 12.17 -2.90 2.85
C THR A 297 11.68 -3.12 1.42
N SER A 298 10.44 -2.71 1.14
CA SER A 298 9.87 -2.73 -0.20
C SER A 298 10.58 -1.68 -1.05
N GLU A 299 10.88 -2.04 -2.29
CA GLU A 299 11.42 -1.14 -3.32
C GLU A 299 10.63 0.18 -3.40
N THR A 300 9.33 0.16 -3.08
CA THR A 300 8.47 1.35 -3.02
C THR A 300 8.99 2.41 -2.06
N TYR A 301 9.41 2.05 -0.84
CA TYR A 301 9.90 3.03 0.15
C TYR A 301 11.23 3.63 -0.27
N THR A 302 12.07 2.86 -0.96
CA THR A 302 13.28 3.38 -1.61
C THR A 302 12.91 4.37 -2.71
N LYS A 303 11.94 4.05 -3.59
CA LYS A 303 11.45 4.98 -4.62
C LYS A 303 10.95 6.30 -4.02
N ILE A 304 10.23 6.26 -2.89
CA ILE A 304 9.80 7.46 -2.17
C ILE A 304 10.99 8.26 -1.67
N SER A 305 11.96 7.60 -1.02
CA SER A 305 13.16 8.24 -0.49
C SER A 305 14.02 8.86 -1.60
N ASP A 306 14.17 8.18 -2.73
CA ASP A 306 14.84 8.71 -3.92
C ASP A 306 14.12 9.95 -4.45
N SER A 307 12.79 9.91 -4.54
CA SER A 307 11.98 11.03 -5.03
C SER A 307 12.13 12.24 -4.11
N TYR A 308 12.15 12.01 -2.79
CA TYR A 308 12.40 13.06 -1.81
C TYR A 308 13.78 13.69 -1.97
N ASN A 309 14.82 12.86 -2.13
CA ASN A 309 16.18 13.34 -2.36
C ASN A 309 16.30 14.13 -3.68
N THR A 310 15.62 13.70 -4.74
CA THR A 310 15.55 14.43 -6.01
C THR A 310 14.89 15.80 -5.81
N LEU A 311 13.76 15.86 -5.09
CA LEU A 311 13.13 17.15 -4.76
C LEU A 311 14.10 18.05 -3.98
N LEU A 312 14.73 17.53 -2.92
CA LEU A 312 15.69 18.30 -2.13
C LEU A 312 16.84 18.85 -2.98
N ASP A 313 17.39 18.06 -3.91
CA ASP A 313 18.47 18.52 -4.81
C ASP A 313 18.00 19.68 -5.72
N ILE A 314 16.80 19.57 -6.30
CA ILE A 314 16.19 20.64 -7.12
C ILE A 314 16.03 21.92 -6.30
N LEU A 315 15.51 21.81 -5.07
CA LEU A 315 15.26 22.96 -4.21
C LEU A 315 16.55 23.66 -3.78
N LYS A 316 17.59 22.89 -3.41
CA LYS A 316 18.91 23.42 -3.07
C LYS A 316 19.53 24.20 -4.22
N LYS A 317 19.56 23.60 -5.40
CA LYS A 317 20.11 24.22 -6.61
C LYS A 317 19.32 25.45 -7.04
N SER A 318 17.99 25.43 -6.87
CA SER A 318 17.15 26.59 -7.12
C SER A 318 17.50 27.75 -6.18
N GLN A 319 17.71 27.47 -4.88
CA GLN A 319 18.14 28.49 -3.91
C GLN A 319 19.54 29.04 -4.22
N GLU A 320 20.46 28.18 -4.68
CA GLU A 320 21.78 28.61 -5.14
C GLU A 320 21.68 29.57 -6.33
N LEU A 321 20.88 29.23 -7.36
CA LEU A 321 20.67 30.10 -8.51
C LEU A 321 20.04 31.43 -8.12
N GLN A 322 19.06 31.44 -7.22
CA GLN A 322 18.45 32.68 -6.72
C GLN A 322 19.48 33.59 -6.03
N LYS A 323 20.39 33.01 -5.22
CA LYS A 323 21.49 33.76 -4.60
C LYS A 323 22.44 34.35 -5.66
N LYS A 324 22.78 33.58 -6.70
CA LYS A 324 23.64 34.02 -7.82
C LYS A 324 22.97 35.08 -8.71
N GLU A 325 21.68 34.96 -8.95
CA GLU A 325 20.88 35.92 -9.71
C GLU A 325 20.93 37.29 -9.02
N GLN A 326 20.68 37.32 -7.71
CA GLN A 326 20.74 38.56 -6.91
C GLN A 326 22.13 39.19 -6.92
N GLN A 327 23.19 38.38 -6.81
CA GLN A 327 24.57 38.87 -6.90
C GLN A 327 24.87 39.45 -8.28
N THR A 328 24.41 38.78 -9.34
CA THR A 328 24.58 39.22 -10.72
C THR A 328 23.87 40.54 -10.99
N LEU A 329 22.64 40.69 -10.50
CA LEU A 329 21.88 41.96 -10.57
C LEU A 329 22.64 43.10 -9.89
N ASN A 330 23.20 42.86 -8.70
CA ASN A 330 23.98 43.86 -8.00
C ASN A 330 25.21 44.29 -8.81
N LEU A 331 25.92 43.33 -9.44
CA LEU A 331 27.08 43.63 -10.30
C LEU A 331 26.68 44.45 -11.54
N ILE A 332 25.56 44.12 -12.19
CA ILE A 332 25.06 44.89 -13.34
C ILE A 332 24.76 46.34 -12.93
N LEU A 333 24.14 46.54 -11.77
CA LEU A 333 23.85 47.87 -11.22
C LEU A 333 25.13 48.65 -10.88
N GLU A 334 26.14 47.98 -10.31
CA GLU A 334 27.45 48.59 -10.05
C GLU A 334 28.14 49.03 -11.35
N ASN A 335 28.14 48.18 -12.38
CA ASN A 335 28.70 48.52 -13.70
C ASN A 335 27.96 49.71 -14.34
N GLN A 336 26.63 49.76 -14.20
CA GLN A 336 25.84 50.89 -14.68
C GLN A 336 26.24 52.20 -13.98
N ARG A 337 26.38 52.19 -12.65
CA ARG A 337 26.83 53.37 -11.89
C ARG A 337 28.24 53.81 -12.29
N LEU A 338 29.14 52.87 -12.58
CA LEU A 338 30.48 53.17 -13.05
C LEU A 338 30.45 53.84 -14.42
N TYR A 339 29.67 53.31 -15.36
CA TYR A 339 29.43 53.90 -16.67
C TYR A 339 28.93 55.35 -16.56
N GLU A 340 27.86 55.57 -15.79
CA GLU A 340 27.26 56.90 -15.57
C GLU A 340 28.28 57.91 -15.00
N LYS A 341 29.13 57.46 -14.06
CA LYS A 341 30.20 58.30 -13.49
C LYS A 341 31.27 58.68 -14.52
N VAL A 342 31.71 57.72 -15.33
CA VAL A 342 32.74 57.95 -16.37
C VAL A 342 32.19 58.89 -17.45
N GLN A 343 30.96 58.65 -17.91
CA GLN A 343 30.27 59.50 -18.87
C GLN A 343 30.18 60.96 -18.37
N ALA A 344 29.66 61.19 -17.17
CA ALA A 344 29.57 62.53 -16.60
C ALA A 344 30.94 63.22 -16.48
N THR A 345 31.99 62.45 -16.14
CA THR A 345 33.36 62.97 -16.08
C THR A 345 33.88 63.39 -17.47
N ASN A 346 33.58 62.62 -18.51
CA ASN A 346 33.97 62.91 -19.88
C ASN A 346 33.21 64.14 -20.43
N GLU A 347 31.91 64.25 -20.16
CA GLU A 347 31.07 65.40 -20.54
C GLU A 347 31.57 66.70 -19.89
N LEU A 348 31.92 66.66 -18.59
CA LEU A 348 32.51 67.80 -17.89
C LEU A 348 33.86 68.21 -18.49
N LYS A 349 34.74 67.26 -18.81
CA LYS A 349 36.02 67.55 -19.47
C LYS A 349 35.81 68.20 -20.84
N GLY A 350 34.85 67.72 -21.62
CA GLY A 350 34.51 68.28 -22.93
C GLY A 350 33.91 69.69 -22.84
N THR A 351 33.28 70.05 -21.73
CA THR A 351 32.72 71.40 -21.50
C THR A 351 33.78 72.40 -21.01
N LEU A 352 34.85 71.91 -20.37
CA LEU A 352 35.95 72.72 -19.82
C LEU A 352 37.15 72.87 -20.77
N SER A 353 37.16 72.14 -21.89
CA SER A 353 38.17 72.21 -22.96
C SER A 353 37.67 73.09 -24.10
#